data_AF-A0A3D0SHM2-F1
#
_entry.id   AF-A0A3D0SHM2-F1
#
_cell.length_a   1.000
_cell.length_b   1.000
_cell.length_c   1.000
_cell.angle_alpha   90.00
_cell.angle_beta   90.00
_cell.angle_gamma   90.00
#
_symmetry.space_group_name_H-M   'P 1'
#
loop_
_entity.id
_entity.type
_entity.pdbx_description
1 polymer ?
#
loop_
_entity_poly.entity_id
_entity_poly.type
_entity_poly.pdbx_seq_one_letter_code
_entity_poly.pdbx_strand_id
1 'polypeptide(L)' 'MDYNTSELCDLFADNVDVVDPIFTSYGGRYSFGGAITTVKRFEDRELIDRALSEPGEGKR' A
#
# COMPACT_ATOMS: atom_id res chain seq x y z
N MET A 1 12.05 -8.18 2.30
CA MET A 1 11.93 -7.48 3.58
C MET A 1 10.57 -7.79 4.11
N ASP A 2 10.50 -8.36 5.31
CA ASP A 2 9.24 -8.71 5.93
C ASP A 2 8.78 -7.55 6.81
N TYR A 3 7.57 -7.04 6.55
CA TYR A 3 6.99 -5.94 7.31
C TYR A 3 6.02 -6.53 8.33
N ASN A 4 6.45 -6.62 9.58
CA ASN A 4 5.60 -7.09 10.67
C ASN A 4 4.67 -5.96 11.13
N THR A 5 3.43 -5.97 10.66
CA THR A 5 2.44 -4.93 11.01
C THR A 5 2.05 -4.99 12.49
N SER A 6 2.19 -6.13 13.15
CA SER A 6 1.96 -6.25 14.60
C SER A 6 3.01 -5.48 15.39
N GLU A 7 4.30 -5.62 15.03
CA GLU A 7 5.38 -4.86 15.66
C GLU A 7 5.23 -3.35 15.44
N LEU A 8 4.74 -2.93 14.27
CA LEU A 8 4.46 -1.51 14.02
C LEU A 8 3.35 -0.97 14.93
N CYS A 9 2.32 -1.78 15.20
CA CYS A 9 1.27 -1.41 16.14
C CYS A 9 1.80 -1.32 17.58
N ASP A 10 2.67 -2.25 17.97
CA ASP A 10 3.26 -2.27 19.32
C ASP A 10 4.17 -1.05 19.57
N LEU A 11 4.97 -0.64 18.57
CA LEU A 11 5.95 0.43 18.70
C LEU A 11 5.39 1.83 18.43
N PHE A 12 4.38 1.94 17.57
CA PHE A 12 3.87 3.23 17.07
C PHE A 12 2.36 3.36 17.21
N ALA A 13 1.77 2.79 18.26
CA ALA A 13 0.32 2.72 18.48
C ALA A 13 -0.44 4.03 18.16
N ASP A 14 0.07 5.19 18.61
CA ASP A 14 -0.59 6.49 18.38
C ASP A 14 -0.43 7.06 16.95
N ASN A 15 0.36 6.40 16.10
CA ASN A 15 0.69 6.85 14.75
C ASN A 15 0.27 5.84 13.67
N VAL A 16 -0.42 4.76 14.06
CA VAL A 16 -0.85 3.69 13.15
C VAL A 16 -2.37 3.68 13.06
N ASP A 17 -2.86 3.85 11.83
CA ASP A 17 -4.26 3.59 11.49
C ASP A 17 -4.38 2.19 10.87
N VAL A 18 -5.17 1.32 11.51
CA VAL A 18 -5.40 -0.06 11.04
C VAL A 18 -6.62 -0.09 10.11
N VAL A 19 -6.42 -0.59 8.89
CA VAL A 19 -7.50 -0.80 7.94
C VAL A 19 -8.27 -2.09 8.24
N ASP A 20 -9.58 -2.07 8.06
CA ASP A 20 -10.40 -3.28 8.16
C ASP A 20 -9.93 -4.36 7.16
N PRO A 21 -10.07 -5.65 7.50
CA PRO A 21 -9.62 -6.76 6.66
C PRO A 21 -10.57 -7.00 5.48
N ILE A 22 -10.57 -6.07 4.53
CA ILE A 22 -11.42 -6.07 3.33
C ILE A 22 -10.65 -6.45 2.05
N PHE A 23 -9.31 -6.50 2.12
CA PHE A 23 -8.45 -6.78 0.97
C PHE A 23 -8.06 -8.25 0.88
N THR A 24 -7.82 -8.71 -0.35
CA THR A 24 -7.24 -10.03 -0.65
C THR A 24 -5.86 -9.83 -1.30
N SER A 25 -4.90 -10.67 -0.92
CA SER A 25 -3.54 -10.65 -1.48
C SER A 25 -3.48 -11.39 -2.82
N TYR A 26 -3.09 -10.69 -3.89
CA TYR A 26 -2.96 -11.26 -5.24
C TYR A 26 -1.52 -11.31 -5.78
N GLY A 27 -0.59 -10.54 -5.19
CA GLY A 27 0.79 -10.45 -5.67
C GLY A 27 1.70 -11.57 -5.14
N GLY A 28 2.86 -11.77 -5.77
CA GLY A 28 3.87 -12.74 -5.31
C GLY A 28 4.73 -12.27 -4.12
N ARG A 29 4.53 -11.03 -3.66
CA ARG A 29 5.20 -10.43 -2.50
C ARG A 29 4.17 -10.27 -1.38
N TYR A 30 4.35 -11.01 -0.29
CA TYR A 30 3.40 -11.09 0.82
C TYR A 30 3.45 -9.88 1.77
N SER A 31 4.54 -9.11 1.77
CA SER A 31 4.68 -7.90 2.58
C SER A 31 5.43 -6.80 1.82
N PHE A 32 4.89 -5.58 1.87
CA PHE A 32 5.43 -4.39 1.21
C PHE A 32 5.08 -3.13 2.03
N GLY A 33 5.80 -2.04 1.78
CA GLY A 33 5.63 -0.77 2.47
C GLY A 33 6.28 0.37 1.68
N GLY A 34 5.75 1.59 1.82
CA GLY A 34 6.20 2.75 1.06
C GLY A 34 5.28 3.96 1.18
N ALA A 35 5.67 5.07 0.55
CA ALA A 35 4.86 6.29 0.55
C ALA A 35 3.57 6.13 -0.26
N ILE A 36 2.43 6.46 0.35
CA ILE A 36 1.11 6.33 -0.27
C ILE A 36 0.94 7.33 -1.41
N THR A 37 0.35 6.90 -2.52
CA THR A 37 -0.10 7.76 -3.63
C THR A 37 -1.54 7.38 -3.97
N THR A 38 -2.45 8.35 -3.95
CA THR A 38 -3.89 8.10 -4.09
C THR A 38 -4.40 8.39 -5.49
N VAL A 39 -5.36 7.60 -5.93
CA VAL A 39 -6.04 7.74 -7.21
C VAL A 39 -7.54 7.58 -6.95
N LYS A 40 -8.36 8.50 -7.48
CA LYS A 40 -9.82 8.37 -7.46
C LYS A 40 -10.34 8.21 -8.88
N ARG A 41 -11.17 7.19 -9.12
CA ARG A 41 -11.75 6.86 -10.42
C ARG A 41 -12.96 5.94 -10.31
N PHE A 42 -13.69 5.79 -11.42
CA PHE A 42 -14.85 4.92 -11.54
C PHE A 42 -14.78 4.21 -12.89
N GLU A 43 -14.68 2.87 -12.88
CA GLU A 43 -14.67 1.99 -14.06
C GLU A 43 -13.66 2.35 -15.19
N ASP A 44 -12.59 3.09 -14.86
CA ASP A 44 -11.56 3.55 -15.81
C ASP A 44 -10.14 3.24 -15.32
N ARG A 45 -9.26 2.76 -16.21
CA ARG A 45 -7.86 2.39 -15.91
C ARG A 45 -6.81 3.40 -16.37
N GLU A 46 -7.12 4.36 -17.24
CA GLU A 46 -6.15 5.22 -17.93
C GLU A 46 -5.23 5.96 -16.94
N LEU A 47 -5.81 6.64 -15.96
CA LEU A 47 -5.04 7.40 -14.98
C LEU A 47 -4.15 6.45 -14.10
N ILE A 48 -4.38 5.12 -14.05
CA ILE A 48 -3.75 4.13 -13.11
C ILE A 48 -2.47 3.76 -13.82
N ASP A 49 -2.61 3.42 -15.10
CA ASP A 49 -1.50 3.19 -16.01
C ASP A 49 -0.58 4.42 -16.03
N ARG A 50 -1.15 5.63 -16.08
CA ARG A 50 -0.38 6.89 -15.94
C ARG A 50 0.37 6.98 -14.62
N ALA A 51 -0.31 6.80 -13.47
CA ALA A 51 0.33 6.87 -12.16
C ALA A 51 1.43 5.80 -11.97
N LEU A 52 1.25 4.60 -12.53
CA LEU A 52 2.22 3.51 -12.47
C LEU A 52 3.41 3.68 -13.43
N SER A 53 3.28 4.55 -14.44
CA SER A 53 4.37 4.87 -15.38
C SER A 53 5.42 5.82 -14.78
N GLU A 54 5.07 6.54 -13.71
CA GLU A 54 6.00 7.40 -12.99
C GLU A 54 7.01 6.58 -12.15
N PRO A 55 8.23 7.11 -11.91
CA PRO A 55 9.20 6.45 -11.04
C PRO A 55 8.62 6.16 -9.64
N GLY A 56 8.62 4.88 -9.25
CA GLY A 56 8.03 4.39 -8.00
C GLY A 56 9.05 4.05 -6.91
N GLU A 57 10.20 4.73 -6.86
CA GLU A 57 11.23 4.46 -5.85
C GLU A 57 10.65 4.58 -4.43
N GLY A 58 10.81 3.53 -3.63
CA GLY A 58 10.26 3.46 -2.27
C GLY A 58 8.74 3.28 -2.17
N LYS A 59 8.06 2.90 -3.26
CA LYS A 59 6.59 2.69 -3.31
C LYS A 59 6.17 1.29 -3.82
N ARG A 60 7.05 0.28 -3.79
CA ARG A 60 6.85 -1.06 -4.38
C ARG A 60 7.21 -2.22 -3.44
#